data_AF-A0ABD6XFP4-F1
#
_entry.id   AF-A0ABD6XFP4-F1
#
_cell.length_a   1.000
_cell.length_b   1.000
_cell.length_c   1.000
_cell.angle_alpha   90.00
_cell.angle_beta   90.00
_cell.angle_gamma   90.00
#
_symmetry.space_group_name_H-M   'P 1'
#
loop_
_entity.id
_entity.type
_entity.pdbx_description
1 polymer ?
#
loop_
_entity_poly.entity_id
_entity_poly.type
_entity_poly.pdbx_seq_one_letter_code
_entity_poly.pdbx_strand_id
1 'polypeptide(L)'
;MERLKLGGVAGRHEIPEVVGFVLDKVEDPGNINKITADVIASLDKQDLSQGLDLYVTGLTSVTVAVIKYCFDNHIPLTCFHFDVITKTYIPQVVL
;
A
#
# COMPACT_ATOMS: atom_id res chain seq x y z
N MET A 1 6.27 18.79 -1.96
CA MET A 1 6.57 17.88 -0.83
C MET A 1 6.69 16.47 -1.40
N GLU A 2 7.34 15.55 -0.70
CA GLU A 2 7.50 14.16 -1.17
C GLU A 2 6.22 13.36 -0.93
N ARG A 3 5.94 12.36 -1.77
CA ARG A 3 4.81 11.44 -1.63
C ARG A 3 5.05 10.50 -0.44
N LEU A 4 4.00 10.06 0.24
CA LEU A 4 4.14 9.09 1.32
C LEU A 4 4.48 7.71 0.74
N LYS A 5 5.49 7.03 1.28
CA LYS A 5 5.94 5.71 0.85
C LYS A 5 5.63 4.65 1.90
N LEU A 6 4.74 3.71 1.58
CA LEU A 6 4.33 2.64 2.51
C LEU A 6 4.43 1.26 1.84
N GLY A 7 4.81 0.25 2.61
CA GLY A 7 4.61 -1.15 2.22
C GLY A 7 3.16 -1.59 2.44
N GLY A 8 2.68 -2.62 1.72
CA GLY A 8 1.31 -3.12 1.92
C GLY A 8 1.08 -3.75 3.30
N VAL A 9 1.83 -4.80 3.61
CA VAL A 9 1.77 -5.54 4.88
C VAL A 9 3.18 -5.81 5.39
N ALA A 10 3.44 -5.52 6.67
CA ALA A 10 4.74 -5.69 7.30
C ALA A 10 5.22 -7.15 7.35
N GLY A 11 6.53 -7.33 7.55
CA GLY A 11 7.15 -8.65 7.78
C GLY A 11 7.25 -9.55 6.55
N ARG A 12 6.83 -9.10 5.36
CA ARG A 12 6.90 -9.87 4.11
C ARG A 12 8.15 -9.58 3.28
N HIS A 13 8.60 -8.33 3.27
CA HIS A 13 9.79 -7.88 2.55
C HIS A 13 10.46 -6.76 3.34
N GLU A 14 11.80 -6.70 3.31
CA GLU A 14 12.53 -5.50 3.71
C GLU A 14 12.46 -4.49 2.56
N ILE A 15 11.95 -3.30 2.85
CA ILE A 15 11.77 -2.24 1.85
C ILE A 15 12.40 -0.97 2.44
N PRO A 16 13.67 -0.67 2.12
CA PRO A 16 14.39 0.42 2.78
C PRO A 16 13.81 1.81 2.48
N GLU A 17 13.00 1.93 1.43
CA GLU A 17 12.45 3.21 0.93
C GLU A 17 11.11 3.61 1.56
N VAL A 18 10.49 2.75 2.38
CA VAL A 18 9.20 3.03 3.02
C VAL A 18 9.37 3.50 4.47
N VAL A 19 8.49 4.39 4.91
CA VAL A 19 8.47 4.89 6.30
C VAL A 19 7.60 4.02 7.22
N GLY A 20 6.89 3.04 6.66
CA GLY A 20 5.99 2.16 7.39
C GLY A 20 5.20 1.25 6.46
N PHE A 21 4.16 0.63 7.00
CA PHE A 21 3.27 -0.25 6.27
C PHE A 21 1.82 0.20 6.44
N VAL A 22 0.98 -0.08 5.44
CA VAL A 22 -0.46 0.15 5.54
C VAL A 22 -1.04 -0.71 6.67
N LEU A 23 -0.62 -1.97 6.77
CA LEU A 23 -1.00 -2.89 7.84
C LEU A 23 0.22 -3.60 8.43
N ASP A 24 0.28 -3.73 9.76
CA ASP A 24 1.33 -4.51 10.42
C ASP A 24 1.10 -6.02 10.27
N LYS A 25 -0.17 -6.44 10.21
CA LYS A 25 -0.58 -7.84 10.13
C LYS A 25 -1.96 -7.97 9.50
N VAL A 26 -2.20 -9.12 8.85
CA VAL A 26 -3.53 -9.58 8.46
C VAL A 26 -3.75 -10.96 9.06
N GLU A 27 -4.74 -11.10 9.94
CA GLU A 27 -5.08 -12.37 10.63
C GLU A 27 -5.79 -13.35 9.69
N ASP A 28 -6.80 -12.87 8.96
CA ASP A 28 -7.60 -13.65 8.03
C ASP A 28 -7.57 -12.99 6.64
N PRO A 29 -6.73 -13.49 5.72
CA PRO A 29 -6.64 -12.98 4.35
C PRO A 29 -7.94 -13.06 3.55
N GLY A 30 -8.88 -13.93 3.95
CA GLY A 30 -10.19 -14.11 3.31
C GLY A 30 -11.26 -13.12 3.79
N ASN A 31 -11.04 -12.45 4.93
CA ASN A 31 -11.98 -11.46 5.46
C ASN A 31 -11.78 -10.08 4.81
N ILE A 32 -12.20 -9.97 3.55
CA ILE A 32 -12.06 -8.76 2.72
C ILE A 32 -12.68 -7.53 3.40
N ASN A 33 -13.82 -7.68 4.08
CA ASN A 33 -14.49 -6.57 4.77
C ASN A 33 -13.63 -6.01 5.91
N LYS A 34 -13.05 -6.89 6.74
CA LYS A 34 -12.15 -6.48 7.82
C LYS A 34 -10.89 -5.82 7.27
N ILE A 35 -10.27 -6.40 6.24
CA ILE A 35 -9.09 -5.83 5.58
C ILE A 35 -9.39 -4.42 5.04
N THR A 36 -10.54 -4.25 4.38
CA THR A 36 -10.94 -2.95 3.84
C THR A 36 -11.10 -1.92 4.97
N ALA A 37 -11.78 -2.28 6.06
CA ALA A 37 -11.95 -1.40 7.22
C ALA A 37 -10.60 -1.03 7.87
N ASP A 38 -9.67 -1.99 7.97
CA ASP A 38 -8.35 -1.76 8.56
C ASP A 38 -7.48 -0.85 7.67
N VAL A 39 -7.54 -1.03 6.35
CA VAL A 39 -6.85 -0.15 5.39
C VAL A 39 -7.37 1.28 5.51
N ILE A 40 -8.69 1.47 5.54
CA ILE A 40 -9.31 2.80 5.71
C ILE A 40 -8.82 3.43 7.03
N ALA A 41 -8.95 2.71 8.14
CA ALA A 41 -8.58 3.22 9.46
C ALA A 41 -7.08 3.53 9.60
N SER A 42 -6.24 2.88 8.81
CA SER A 42 -4.81 3.16 8.75
C SER A 42 -4.50 4.41 7.93
N LEU A 43 -5.08 4.51 6.71
CA LEU A 43 -4.81 5.59 5.77
C LEU A 43 -5.46 6.92 6.18
N ASP A 44 -6.60 6.91 6.87
CA ASP A 44 -7.27 8.11 7.40
C ASP A 44 -6.41 8.90 8.41
N LYS A 45 -5.36 8.27 8.95
CA LYS A 45 -4.43 8.88 9.91
C LYS A 45 -3.20 9.50 9.23
N GLN A 46 -3.05 9.34 7.92
CA GLN A 46 -1.87 9.75 7.17
C GLN A 46 -2.15 11.06 6.41
N ASP A 47 -1.13 11.91 6.27
CA ASP A 47 -1.18 13.01 5.31
C ASP A 47 -0.87 12.46 3.90
N LEU A 48 -1.91 12.36 3.09
CA LEU A 48 -1.85 11.85 1.72
C LEU A 48 -2.06 12.96 0.68
N SER A 49 -1.91 14.24 1.07
CA SER A 49 -2.14 15.39 0.20
C SER A 49 -1.25 15.44 -1.04
N GLN A 50 -0.09 14.78 -1.00
CA GLN A 50 0.82 14.64 -2.15
C GLN A 50 0.68 13.30 -2.89
N GLY A 51 -0.11 12.37 -2.35
CA GLY A 51 -0.31 11.02 -2.89
C GLY A 51 0.48 9.92 -2.17
N LEU A 52 0.22 8.68 -2.60
CA LEU A 52 0.75 7.45 -2.02
C LEU A 52 1.59 6.65 -3.01
N ASP A 53 2.77 6.24 -2.58
CA ASP A 53 3.60 5.24 -3.24
C ASP A 53 3.52 3.94 -2.43
N LEU A 54 2.76 2.97 -2.97
CA LEU A 54 2.48 1.70 -2.32
C LEU A 54 3.44 0.61 -2.82
N TYR A 55 4.30 0.11 -1.94
CA TYR A 55 5.17 -1.03 -2.21
C TYR A 55 4.41 -2.32 -1.91
N VAL A 56 4.04 -3.04 -2.96
CA VAL A 56 3.12 -4.18 -2.86
C VAL A 56 3.84 -5.39 -2.28
N THR A 57 3.32 -5.94 -1.17
CA THR A 57 3.91 -7.10 -0.47
C THR A 57 3.13 -8.42 -0.67
N GLY A 58 2.35 -8.52 -1.75
CA GLY A 58 1.82 -9.81 -2.22
C GLY A 58 0.46 -10.24 -1.67
N LEU A 59 -0.27 -9.38 -0.95
CA LEU A 59 -1.66 -9.66 -0.55
C LEU A 59 -2.65 -8.82 -1.37
N THR A 60 -3.26 -9.45 -2.38
CA THR A 60 -4.15 -8.79 -3.34
C THR A 60 -5.29 -8.03 -2.68
N SER A 61 -5.91 -8.56 -1.63
CA SER A 61 -7.03 -7.90 -0.93
C SER A 61 -6.61 -6.56 -0.29
N VAL A 62 -5.39 -6.47 0.24
CA VAL A 62 -4.84 -5.20 0.76
C VAL A 62 -4.57 -4.23 -0.39
N THR A 63 -3.92 -4.68 -1.46
CA THR A 63 -3.63 -3.84 -2.63
C THR A 63 -4.91 -3.27 -3.24
N VAL A 64 -5.95 -4.08 -3.42
CA VAL A 64 -7.24 -3.64 -3.97
C VAL A 64 -7.94 -2.66 -3.03
N ALA A 65 -7.91 -2.90 -1.71
CA ALA A 65 -8.47 -1.98 -0.73
C ALA A 65 -7.78 -0.61 -0.76
N VAL A 66 -6.44 -0.57 -0.87
CA VAL A 66 -5.68 0.69 -1.00
C VAL A 66 -6.03 1.40 -2.31
N ILE A 67 -6.09 0.69 -3.44
CA ILE A 67 -6.49 1.27 -4.74
C ILE A 67 -7.87 1.91 -4.63
N LYS A 68 -8.84 1.20 -4.03
CA LYS A 68 -10.20 1.70 -3.84
C LYS A 68 -10.23 2.96 -2.96
N TYR A 69 -9.51 2.94 -1.84
CA TYR A 69 -9.39 4.08 -0.95
C TYR A 69 -8.82 5.31 -1.66
N CYS A 70 -7.72 5.14 -2.40
CA CYS A 70 -7.10 6.24 -3.14
C CYS A 70 -8.02 6.76 -4.25
N PHE A 71 -8.72 5.88 -4.96
CA PHE A 71 -9.68 6.26 -6.00
C PHE A 71 -10.82 7.10 -5.43
N ASP A 72 -11.46 6.65 -4.35
CA ASP A 72 -12.60 7.35 -3.73
C ASP A 72 -12.23 8.73 -3.19
N ASN A 73 -10.99 8.89 -2.72
CA ASN A 73 -10.49 10.11 -2.11
C ASN A 73 -9.65 10.98 -3.06
N HIS A 74 -9.57 10.64 -4.36
CA HIS A 74 -8.79 11.36 -5.37
C HIS A 74 -7.31 11.53 -4.99
N ILE A 75 -6.73 10.50 -4.36
CA ILE A 75 -5.33 10.45 -3.94
C ILE A 75 -4.53 9.85 -5.09
N PRO A 76 -3.54 10.56 -5.67
CA PRO A 76 -2.73 9.99 -6.74
C PRO A 76 -1.93 8.80 -6.20
N LEU A 77 -1.88 7.71 -6.97
CA LEU A 77 -1.35 6.41 -6.50
C LEU A 77 -0.34 5.83 -7.49
N THR A 78 0.82 5.44 -6.98
CA THR A 78 1.79 4.61 -7.69
C THR A 78 1.95 3.31 -6.91
N CYS A 79 1.76 2.17 -7.56
CA CYS A 79 2.07 0.85 -6.99
C CYS A 79 3.47 0.42 -7.44
N PHE A 80 4.28 -0.08 -6.54
CA PHE A 80 5.63 -0.58 -6.80
C PHE A 80 5.64 -2.10 -6.69
N HIS A 81 5.99 -2.75 -7.80
CA HIS A 81 6.16 -4.21 -7.88
C HIS A 81 7.63 -4.58 -7.68
N PHE A 82 7.92 -5.53 -6.78
CA PHE A 82 9.29 -6.02 -6.62
C PHE A 82 9.64 -7.02 -7.72
N ASP A 83 10.58 -6.64 -8.60
CA ASP A 83 11.15 -7.55 -9.59
C ASP A 83 12.23 -8.43 -8.96
N VAL A 84 11.94 -9.73 -8.92
CA VAL A 84 12.83 -10.74 -8.33
C VAL A 84 14.07 -11.01 -9.18
N ILE A 85 14.07 -10.64 -10.47
CA ILE A 85 15.20 -10.81 -11.39
C ILE A 85 16.22 -9.70 -11.16
N THR A 86 15.79 -8.44 -11.24
CA THR A 86 16.68 -7.28 -11.06
C THR A 86 16.91 -6.89 -9.60
N LYS A 87 16.08 -7.41 -8.68
CA LYS A 87 16.04 -7.00 -7.27
C LYS A 87 15.71 -5.53 -7.07
N THR A 88 14.87 -4.96 -7.94
CA THR A 88 14.44 -3.56 -7.89
C THR A 88 12.93 -3.44 -7.84
N TYR A 89 12.43 -2.34 -7.29
CA TYR A 89 11.02 -2.00 -7.41
C TYR A 89 10.72 -1.28 -8.74
N ILE A 90 9.69 -1.73 -9.43
CA ILE A 90 9.21 -1.16 -10.69
C ILE A 90 7.93 -0.35 -10.40
N PRO A 91 7.92 0.96 -10.66
CA PRO A 91 6.74 1.80 -10.45
C PRO A 91 5.68 1.56 -11.52
N GLN A 92 4.42 1.54 -11.11
CA GLN A 92 3.24 1.54 -11.95
C GLN A 92 2.28 2.64 -11.48
N VAL A 93 2.10 3.68 -12.29
CA VAL A 93 1.12 4.75 -12.02
C VAL A 93 -0.28 4.18 -12.19
N VAL A 94 -1.16 4.43 -11.21
CA VAL A 94 -2.54 3.90 -11.16
C VAL A 94 -3.57 5.01 -11.31
N LEU A 95 -3.43 6.10 -10.56
CA LEU A 95 -4.36 7.24 -10.47
C LEU A 95 -3.61 8.56 -10.59
#